data_AF-A0A9C9NEI3-F1
#
_entry.id   AF-A0A9C9NEI3-F1
#
_cell.length_a   1.000
_cell.length_b   1.000
_cell.length_c   1.000
_cell.angle_alpha   90.00
_cell.angle_beta   90.00
_cell.angle_gamma   90.00
#
_symmetry.space_group_name_H-M   'P 1'
#
loop_
_entity.id
_entity.type
_entity.pdbx_description
1 polymer ?
#
loop_
_entity_poly.entity_id
_entity_poly.type
_entity_poly.pdbx_seq_one_letter_code
_entity_poly.pdbx_strand_id
1 'polypeptide(L)'
;MPTQLGSFSRNWDTGLRYNRGTRSVDHGDRSQSRAARAVYYWRKRLPKGLALRIGANHVRLSLRTREVREARYLAASLNARAAHVLMNDTPQIGRDQLDLDPDEARAIEVAQGILANFTDVFDTAHMDGFRAKIGLQTKHADDAALIGDLLARMDRQKADFTLTFRGLGRAAESDQADASLRLLFDDPTAYDDWAARWRARLATEPREPGERRVAMDSVNPAIIPRNHRVEDALAAALAGDLAPFERLNEALAKPFEGRPDFVDYASLPPARDAAYRTFCGT
;
A
#
# COMPACT_ATOMS: atom_id res chain seq x y z
N MET A 1 37.49 27.25 10.32
CA MET A 1 37.23 26.25 9.27
C MET A 1 36.49 25.07 9.91
N PRO A 2 35.15 25.00 9.89
CA PRO A 2 34.44 23.83 10.37
C PRO A 2 34.29 22.80 9.23
N THR A 3 34.76 21.60 9.52
CA THR A 3 34.75 20.41 8.67
C THR A 3 33.33 20.05 8.25
N GLN A 4 33.07 20.05 6.94
CA GLN A 4 31.84 19.49 6.35
C GLN A 4 31.88 17.96 6.48
N LEU A 5 30.89 17.41 7.19
CA LEU A 5 30.53 15.99 7.08
C LEU A 5 29.50 15.85 5.97
N GLY A 6 29.88 15.05 4.96
CA GLY A 6 29.14 14.81 3.73
C GLY A 6 27.74 14.22 3.93
N SER A 7 26.92 14.48 2.92
CA SER A 7 25.50 14.14 2.80
C SER A 7 25.25 12.63 2.77
N PHE A 8 24.52 12.12 3.75
CA PHE A 8 23.85 10.82 3.68
C PHE A 8 22.44 10.98 3.11
N SER A 9 22.13 10.21 2.08
CA SER A 9 20.79 10.03 1.49
C SER A 9 19.87 9.37 2.52
N ARG A 10 18.83 10.09 2.96
CA ARG A 10 17.94 9.70 4.06
C ARG A 10 16.56 9.32 3.56
N ASN A 11 16.25 8.04 3.61
CA ASN A 11 14.87 7.59 3.78
C ASN A 11 14.84 6.71 5.04
N TRP A 12 14.09 7.17 6.06
CA TRP A 12 13.80 6.55 7.36
C TRP A 12 14.91 6.63 8.44
N ASP A 13 14.82 7.63 9.34
CA ASP A 13 15.69 7.76 10.52
C ASP A 13 14.87 7.49 11.81
N THR A 14 14.80 6.23 12.26
CA THR A 14 14.54 5.89 13.67
C THR A 14 15.85 5.50 14.34
N GLY A 15 16.19 6.11 15.47
CA GLY A 15 17.47 5.83 16.13
C GLY A 15 17.44 6.07 17.64
N LEU A 16 18.15 5.21 18.38
CA LEU A 16 18.45 5.43 19.79
C LEU A 16 19.83 6.09 19.91
N ARG A 17 19.90 7.24 20.59
CA ARG A 17 21.18 7.78 21.07
C ARG A 17 21.23 7.69 22.58
N TYR A 18 22.35 7.17 23.09
CA TYR A 18 22.68 7.22 24.50
C TYR A 18 23.45 8.50 24.77
N ASN A 19 22.96 9.34 25.69
CA ASN A 19 23.70 10.53 26.08
C ASN A 19 24.81 10.10 27.06
N ARG A 20 26.03 9.85 26.57
CA ARG A 20 27.21 9.81 27.44
C ARG A 20 27.61 11.26 27.69
N GLY A 21 27.29 11.79 28.87
CA GLY A 21 27.64 13.16 29.25
C GLY A 21 29.13 13.41 29.01
N THR A 22 29.45 14.50 28.33
CA THR A 22 30.82 14.99 28.11
C THR A 22 31.45 15.37 29.45
N ARG A 23 32.56 14.71 29.82
CA ARG A 23 33.41 15.11 30.95
C ARG A 23 34.15 16.40 30.58
N SER A 24 33.88 17.48 31.30
CA SER A 24 34.93 18.41 31.71
C SER A 24 35.49 17.86 33.02
N VAL A 25 36.80 17.66 33.08
CA VAL A 25 37.49 17.06 34.23
C VAL A 25 37.63 18.13 35.30
N ASP A 26 37.00 17.94 36.45
CA ASP A 26 37.50 18.49 37.70
C ASP A 26 37.29 17.49 38.83
N HIS A 27 38.32 17.33 39.67
CA HIS A 27 38.44 16.25 40.65
C HIS A 27 37.70 16.59 41.94
N GLY A 28 36.61 15.88 42.22
CA GLY A 28 35.97 15.95 43.53
C GLY A 28 34.70 15.13 43.64
N ASP A 29 34.80 14.08 44.45
CA ASP A 29 33.71 13.35 45.10
C ASP A 29 32.94 12.26 44.33
N ARG A 30 32.90 11.08 44.95
CA ARG A 30 32.25 9.85 44.48
C ARG A 30 30.91 9.71 45.19
N SER A 31 29.79 9.92 44.48
CA SER A 31 28.56 9.10 44.62
C SER A 31 27.39 9.74 43.86
N GLN A 32 27.22 9.35 42.60
CA GLN A 32 25.92 9.24 41.94
C GLN A 32 26.16 8.68 40.54
N SER A 33 25.93 7.37 40.38
CA SER A 33 25.74 6.77 39.06
C SER A 33 24.49 7.40 38.44
N ARG A 34 24.66 8.46 37.65
CA ARG A 34 23.57 8.98 36.81
C ARG A 34 23.30 7.96 35.71
N ALA A 35 22.31 7.10 35.94
CA ALA A 35 21.81 6.14 34.97
C ALA A 35 21.66 6.81 33.59
N ALA A 36 22.29 6.22 32.57
CA ALA A 36 22.29 6.73 31.20
C ALA A 36 20.84 6.91 30.73
N ARG A 37 20.42 8.16 30.49
CA ARG A 37 19.12 8.45 29.88
C ARG A 37 19.23 8.22 28.38
N ALA A 38 18.48 7.25 27.87
CA ALA A 38 18.32 7.07 26.43
C ALA A 38 17.40 8.18 25.91
N VAL A 39 17.82 8.83 24.83
CA VAL A 39 16.95 9.73 24.09
C VAL A 39 16.55 9.02 22.81
N TYR A 40 15.27 8.66 22.74
CA TYR A 40 14.67 8.10 21.56
C TYR A 40 14.27 9.25 20.63
N TYR A 41 14.64 9.15 19.36
CA TYR A 41 14.24 10.11 18.34
C TYR A 41 13.42 9.40 17.27
N TRP A 42 12.22 9.92 17.07
CA TRP A 42 11.33 9.54 16.00
C TRP A 42 11.26 10.69 15.00
N ARG A 43 11.45 10.40 13.72
CA ARG A 43 11.35 11.39 12.65
C ARG A 43 10.64 10.77 11.46
N LYS A 44 9.50 11.35 11.07
CA LYS A 44 8.75 10.91 9.90
C LYS A 44 8.73 12.01 8.85
N ARG A 45 9.07 11.67 7.61
CA ARG A 45 8.94 12.57 6.48
C ARG A 45 7.45 12.77 6.20
N LEU A 46 7.07 14.02 6.02
CA LEU A 46 5.69 14.36 5.69
C LEU A 46 5.46 14.22 4.18
N PRO A 47 4.24 13.86 3.75
CA PRO A 47 3.86 13.93 2.35
C PRO A 47 4.16 15.32 1.78
N LYS A 48 4.60 15.38 0.51
CA LYS A 48 5.08 16.62 -0.12
C LYS A 48 4.07 17.78 -0.02
N GLY A 49 2.78 17.49 -0.20
CA GLY A 49 1.71 18.46 -0.05
C GLY A 49 1.56 19.01 1.37
N LEU A 50 1.75 18.18 2.39
CA LEU A 50 1.72 18.61 3.79
C LEU A 50 3.00 19.39 4.16
N ALA A 51 4.16 18.91 3.72
CA ALA A 51 5.45 19.54 3.97
C ALA A 51 5.54 20.98 3.44
N LEU A 52 4.97 21.22 2.25
CA LEU A 52 4.88 22.55 1.64
C LEU A 52 3.98 23.50 2.45
N ARG A 53 2.91 22.98 3.05
CA ARG A 53 1.88 23.77 3.73
C ARG A 53 2.27 24.17 5.15
N ILE A 54 3.00 23.33 5.87
CA ILE A 54 3.47 23.65 7.23
C ILE A 54 4.90 24.20 7.28
N GLY A 55 5.55 24.35 6.12
CA GLY A 55 6.94 24.81 6.03
C GLY A 55 7.98 23.86 6.64
N ALA A 56 7.60 22.60 6.89
CA ALA A 56 8.45 21.61 7.54
C ALA A 56 8.35 20.26 6.84
N ASN A 57 9.50 19.72 6.43
CA ASN A 57 9.55 18.46 5.67
C ASN A 57 9.32 17.20 6.52
N HIS A 58 9.37 17.31 7.84
CA HIS A 58 9.35 16.19 8.76
C HIS A 58 8.70 16.55 10.09
N VAL A 59 8.02 15.60 10.72
CA VAL A 59 7.67 15.66 12.15
C VAL A 59 8.78 14.97 12.93
N ARG A 60 9.20 15.59 14.04
CA ARG A 60 10.18 15.02 14.96
C ARG A 60 9.59 14.95 16.36
N LEU A 61 9.62 13.76 16.95
CA LEU A 61 9.34 13.56 18.37
C LEU A 61 10.60 13.04 19.04
N SER A 62 10.87 13.51 20.26
CA SER A 62 11.96 12.99 21.07
C SER A 62 11.46 12.65 22.45
N LEU A 63 11.62 11.39 22.84
CA LEU A 63 11.27 10.90 24.17
C LEU A 63 12.55 10.63 24.96
N ARG A 64 12.65 11.20 26.16
CA ARG A 64 13.74 10.89 27.10
C ARG A 64 13.22 9.86 28.10
N THR A 65 13.75 8.66 28.06
CA THR A 65 13.35 7.61 29.02
C THR A 65 14.55 6.81 29.51
N ARG A 66 14.37 6.14 30.65
CA ARG A 66 15.32 5.16 31.18
C ARG A 66 15.00 3.74 30.68
N GLU A 67 13.81 3.52 30.11
CA GLU A 67 13.30 2.21 29.72
C GLU A 67 13.29 2.03 28.19
N VAL A 68 14.31 1.33 27.68
CA VAL A 68 14.54 1.18 26.23
C VAL A 68 13.45 0.33 25.54
N ARG A 69 12.88 -0.66 26.25
CA ARG A 69 11.82 -1.52 25.70
C ARG A 69 10.52 -0.73 25.53
N GLU A 70 10.12 0.06 26.52
CA GLU A 70 8.96 0.95 26.44
C GLU A 70 9.12 2.01 25.33
N ALA A 71 10.30 2.61 25.18
CA ALA A 71 10.57 3.53 24.08
C ALA A 71 10.38 2.89 22.70
N ARG A 72 10.84 1.65 22.51
CA ARG A 72 10.68 0.92 21.25
C ARG A 72 9.22 0.56 20.99
N TYR A 73 8.49 0.13 22.02
CA TYR A 73 7.06 -0.16 21.94
C TYR A 73 6.27 1.11 21.59
N LEU A 74 6.45 2.20 22.33
CA LEU A 74 5.81 3.49 22.05
C LEU A 74 6.12 4.01 20.65
N ALA A 75 7.33 3.80 20.15
CA ALA A 75 7.71 4.18 18.80
C ALA A 75 7.04 3.33 17.72
N ALA A 76 6.90 2.03 17.95
CA ALA A 76 6.15 1.14 17.08
C ALA A 76 4.66 1.53 17.08
N SER A 77 4.08 1.79 18.26
CA SER A 77 2.70 2.27 18.40
C SER A 77 2.48 3.64 17.76
N LEU A 78 3.44 4.57 17.88
CA LEU A 78 3.39 5.87 17.21
C LEU A 78 3.55 5.73 15.69
N ASN A 79 4.36 4.79 15.20
CA ASN A 79 4.47 4.50 13.78
C ASN A 79 3.18 3.89 13.22
N ALA A 80 2.60 2.91 13.92
CA ALA A 80 1.35 2.28 13.56
C ALA A 80 0.20 3.30 13.54
N ARG A 81 0.13 4.15 14.57
CA ARG A 81 -0.89 5.20 14.68
C ARG A 81 -0.65 6.34 13.70
N ALA A 82 0.59 6.72 13.42
CA ALA A 82 0.90 7.69 12.37
C ALA A 82 0.64 7.12 10.98
N ALA A 83 0.88 5.83 10.73
CA ALA A 83 0.52 5.19 9.46
C ALA A 83 -1.00 5.11 9.30
N HIS A 84 -1.73 4.74 10.36
CA HIS A 84 -3.20 4.79 10.40
C HIS A 84 -3.73 6.20 10.15
N VAL A 85 -3.18 7.22 10.82
CA VAL A 85 -3.58 8.63 10.65
C VAL A 85 -3.12 9.23 9.31
N LEU A 86 -2.05 8.73 8.69
CA LEU A 86 -1.57 9.24 7.39
C LEU A 86 -2.14 8.46 6.19
N MET A 87 -2.64 7.24 6.38
CA MET A 87 -3.11 6.35 5.31
C MET A 87 -4.61 6.03 5.38
N ASN A 88 -5.23 6.00 6.57
CA ASN A 88 -6.63 5.62 6.77
C ASN A 88 -7.50 6.74 7.39
N ASP A 89 -6.94 7.65 8.21
CA ASP A 89 -7.67 8.78 8.79
C ASP A 89 -7.22 10.14 8.20
N THR A 90 -7.83 10.46 7.07
CA THR A 90 -8.21 11.83 6.64
C THR A 90 -7.19 12.67 5.84
N PRO A 91 -7.65 13.31 4.74
CA PRO A 91 -6.96 14.46 4.14
C PRO A 91 -6.66 15.54 5.18
N GLN A 92 -5.54 16.25 5.00
CA GLN A 92 -5.27 17.49 5.72
C GLN A 92 -6.32 18.53 5.35
N ILE A 93 -7.44 18.53 6.08
CA ILE A 93 -8.31 19.69 6.13
C ILE A 93 -7.97 20.43 7.43
N GLY A 94 -7.22 21.52 7.29
CA GLY A 94 -6.95 22.42 8.41
C GLY A 94 -8.23 23.12 8.85
N ARG A 95 -8.25 23.69 10.06
CA ARG A 95 -9.38 24.50 10.59
C ARG A 95 -9.72 25.71 9.70
N ASP A 96 -8.82 26.05 8.79
CA ASP A 96 -8.86 27.08 7.75
C ASP A 96 -9.31 26.56 6.37
N GLN A 97 -9.36 25.24 6.17
CA GLN A 97 -9.77 24.58 4.92
C GLN A 97 -11.06 23.79 5.00
N LEU A 98 -11.41 23.40 6.23
CA LEU A 98 -12.74 23.03 6.63
C LEU A 98 -13.30 24.40 6.93
N ASP A 99 -14.05 25.01 5.99
CA ASP A 99 -14.90 26.16 6.28
C ASP A 99 -16.05 25.66 7.19
N LEU A 100 -15.64 25.08 8.32
CA LEU A 100 -16.49 24.58 9.37
C LEU A 100 -16.79 25.76 10.25
N ASP A 101 -18.04 25.80 10.67
CA ASP A 101 -18.55 26.84 11.54
C ASP A 101 -17.58 27.06 12.72
N PRO A 102 -17.28 28.33 13.10
CA PRO A 102 -16.46 28.62 14.26
C PRO A 102 -17.02 28.01 15.56
N ASP A 103 -18.32 27.69 15.57
CA ASP A 103 -18.96 26.90 16.61
C ASP A 103 -18.57 25.41 16.52
N GLU A 104 -17.97 24.91 17.61
CA GLU A 104 -17.48 23.54 17.70
C GLU A 104 -18.59 22.48 17.53
N ALA A 105 -19.80 22.75 18.01
CA ALA A 105 -20.91 21.80 17.88
C ALA A 105 -21.37 21.69 16.41
N ARG A 106 -21.46 22.82 15.69
CA ARG A 106 -21.73 22.82 14.24
C ARG A 106 -20.59 22.23 13.42
N ALA A 107 -19.33 22.46 13.81
CA ALA A 107 -18.17 21.85 13.15
C ALA A 107 -18.22 20.31 13.22
N ILE A 108 -18.60 19.77 14.39
CA ILE A 108 -18.80 18.33 14.59
C ILE A 108 -19.98 17.82 13.75
N GLU A 109 -21.10 18.55 13.72
CA GLU A 109 -22.29 18.18 12.94
C GLU A 109 -21.97 18.07 11.44
N VAL A 110 -21.27 19.05 10.87
CA VAL A 110 -20.85 19.03 9.46
C VAL A 110 -19.84 17.91 9.19
N ALA A 111 -18.87 17.69 10.09
CA ALA A 111 -17.91 16.59 9.94
C ALA A 111 -18.60 15.21 9.98
N GLN A 112 -19.58 15.04 10.87
CA GLN A 112 -20.42 13.84 10.92
C GLN A 112 -21.24 13.67 9.64
N GLY A 113 -21.79 14.75 9.09
CA GLY A 113 -22.49 14.72 7.79
C GLY A 113 -21.58 14.30 6.62
N ILE A 114 -20.34 14.78 6.58
CA ILE A 114 -19.35 14.37 5.58
C ILE A 114 -18.98 12.89 5.74
N LEU A 115 -18.74 12.44 6.97
CA LEU A 115 -18.40 11.05 7.27
C LEU A 115 -19.57 10.09 7.03
N ALA A 116 -20.81 10.53 7.28
CA ALA A 116 -22.00 9.74 7.01
C ALA A 116 -22.11 9.36 5.53
N ASN A 117 -21.74 10.27 4.62
CA ASN A 117 -21.77 10.04 3.18
C ASN A 117 -20.54 9.27 2.65
N PHE A 118 -19.47 9.14 3.43
CA PHE A 118 -18.25 8.49 2.99
C PHE A 118 -18.49 7.01 2.65
N THR A 119 -19.23 6.29 3.49
CA THR A 119 -19.53 4.86 3.27
C THR A 119 -20.22 4.64 1.93
N ASP A 120 -21.26 5.43 1.63
CA ASP A 120 -22.00 5.29 0.38
C ASP A 120 -21.14 5.61 -0.85
N VAL A 121 -20.30 6.65 -0.76
CA VAL A 121 -19.37 7.03 -1.83
C VAL A 121 -18.31 5.95 -2.03
N PHE A 122 -17.73 5.44 -0.94
CA PHE A 122 -16.74 4.38 -0.98
C PHE A 122 -17.32 3.10 -1.57
N ASP A 123 -18.46 2.62 -1.07
CA ASP A 123 -19.10 1.38 -1.52
C ASP A 123 -19.49 1.48 -3.00
N THR A 124 -20.00 2.63 -3.43
CA THR A 124 -20.29 2.90 -4.83
C THR A 124 -19.02 2.82 -5.68
N ALA A 125 -17.97 3.54 -5.32
CA ALA A 125 -16.71 3.56 -6.06
C ALA A 125 -16.02 2.19 -6.06
N HIS A 126 -16.11 1.47 -4.94
CA HIS A 126 -15.54 0.14 -4.74
C HIS A 126 -16.21 -0.89 -5.65
N MET A 127 -17.55 -0.90 -5.67
CA MET A 127 -18.33 -1.77 -6.55
C MET A 127 -18.15 -1.41 -8.02
N ASP A 128 -18.09 -0.12 -8.37
CA ASP A 128 -17.85 0.32 -9.73
C ASP A 128 -16.43 -0.07 -10.21
N GLY A 129 -15.45 0.02 -9.30
CA GLY A 129 -14.10 -0.50 -9.54
C GLY A 129 -14.11 -1.99 -9.83
N PHE A 130 -14.76 -2.82 -9.00
CA PHE A 130 -14.82 -4.25 -9.24
C PHE A 130 -15.59 -4.63 -10.50
N ARG A 131 -16.72 -3.97 -10.79
CA ARG A 131 -17.47 -4.14 -12.05
C ARG A 131 -16.55 -3.92 -13.25
N ALA A 132 -15.79 -2.83 -13.26
CA ALA A 132 -14.83 -2.55 -14.33
C ALA A 132 -13.76 -3.65 -14.45
N LYS A 133 -13.24 -4.15 -13.32
CA LYS A 133 -12.25 -5.23 -13.29
C LYS A 133 -12.76 -6.55 -13.87
N ILE A 134 -14.07 -6.81 -13.82
CA ILE A 134 -14.71 -8.00 -14.40
C ILE A 134 -15.48 -7.71 -15.71
N GLY A 135 -15.31 -6.52 -16.30
CA GLY A 135 -15.85 -6.19 -17.63
C GLY A 135 -17.33 -5.79 -17.66
N LEU A 136 -17.91 -5.42 -16.52
CA LEU A 136 -19.29 -4.92 -16.41
C LEU A 136 -19.30 -3.39 -16.48
N GLN A 137 -20.09 -2.84 -17.41
CA GLN A 137 -20.31 -1.40 -17.54
C GLN A 137 -21.62 -0.96 -16.88
N THR A 138 -22.67 -1.78 -16.98
CA THR A 138 -23.97 -1.47 -16.37
C THR A 138 -24.07 -2.02 -14.95
N LYS A 139 -24.95 -1.42 -14.13
CA LYS A 139 -25.20 -1.88 -12.76
C LYS A 139 -26.37 -2.87 -12.74
N HIS A 140 -26.14 -4.04 -12.16
CA HIS A 140 -27.18 -5.04 -11.87
C HIS A 140 -27.16 -5.42 -10.39
N ALA A 141 -28.32 -5.86 -9.87
CA ALA A 141 -28.48 -6.22 -8.45
C ALA A 141 -27.58 -7.40 -8.04
N ASP A 142 -27.38 -8.35 -8.95
CA ASP A 142 -26.59 -9.57 -8.69
C ASP A 142 -25.07 -9.38 -8.79
N ASP A 143 -24.60 -8.19 -9.23
CA ASP A 143 -23.17 -7.95 -9.45
C ASP A 143 -22.37 -8.11 -8.14
N ALA A 144 -22.92 -7.66 -7.02
CA ALA A 144 -22.27 -7.77 -5.72
C ALA A 144 -22.04 -9.24 -5.31
N ALA A 145 -23.04 -10.11 -5.55
CA ALA A 145 -22.92 -11.54 -5.28
C ALA A 145 -21.88 -12.20 -6.19
N LEU A 146 -21.84 -11.82 -7.47
CA LEU A 146 -20.87 -12.33 -8.44
C LEU A 146 -19.43 -11.92 -8.07
N ILE A 147 -19.21 -10.67 -7.70
CA ILE A 147 -17.91 -10.14 -7.26
C ILE A 147 -17.48 -10.81 -5.95
N GLY A 148 -18.38 -10.89 -4.97
CA GLY A 148 -18.10 -11.51 -3.68
C GLY A 148 -17.72 -12.99 -3.81
N ASP A 149 -18.41 -13.75 -4.65
CA ASP A 149 -18.08 -15.16 -4.88
C ASP A 149 -16.71 -15.34 -5.57
N LEU A 150 -16.34 -14.47 -6.53
CA LEU A 150 -15.00 -14.51 -7.12
C LEU A 150 -13.92 -14.34 -6.05
N LEU A 151 -14.04 -13.29 -5.23
CA LEU A 151 -13.06 -12.99 -4.18
C LEU A 151 -12.97 -14.14 -3.16
N ALA A 152 -14.11 -14.70 -2.76
CA ALA A 152 -14.16 -15.84 -1.84
C ALA A 152 -13.55 -17.11 -2.44
N ARG A 153 -13.66 -17.34 -3.75
CA ARG A 153 -13.01 -18.45 -4.45
C ARG A 153 -11.51 -18.23 -4.54
N MET A 154 -11.07 -17.00 -4.88
CA MET A 154 -9.66 -16.65 -4.93
C MET A 154 -8.97 -16.85 -3.57
N ASP A 155 -9.62 -16.46 -2.48
CA ASP A 155 -9.11 -16.68 -1.12
C ASP A 155 -8.96 -18.16 -0.81
N ARG A 156 -10.05 -18.94 -0.97
CA ARG A 156 -10.06 -20.40 -0.70
C ARG A 156 -9.06 -21.19 -1.55
N GLN A 157 -8.86 -20.78 -2.80
CA GLN A 157 -8.03 -21.47 -3.79
C GLN A 157 -6.65 -20.84 -3.96
N LYS A 158 -6.31 -19.85 -3.13
CA LYS A 158 -5.03 -19.10 -3.16
C LYS A 158 -4.67 -18.49 -4.51
N ALA A 159 -5.69 -18.11 -5.29
CA ALA A 159 -5.47 -17.54 -6.61
C ALA A 159 -4.81 -16.17 -6.53
N ASP A 160 -3.87 -15.90 -7.44
CA ASP A 160 -3.17 -14.63 -7.47
C ASP A 160 -4.10 -13.49 -7.88
N PHE A 161 -4.28 -12.51 -6.99
CA PHE A 161 -5.25 -11.44 -7.18
C PHE A 161 -5.09 -10.70 -8.51
N THR A 162 -3.88 -10.23 -8.79
CA THR A 162 -3.61 -9.43 -9.99
C THR A 162 -3.76 -10.26 -11.25
N LEU A 163 -3.19 -11.47 -11.29
CA LEU A 163 -3.21 -12.31 -12.47
C LEU A 163 -4.60 -12.90 -12.75
N THR A 164 -5.42 -13.15 -11.73
CA THR A 164 -6.82 -13.54 -11.94
C THR A 164 -7.58 -12.44 -12.69
N PHE A 165 -7.56 -11.20 -12.17
CA PHE A 165 -8.25 -10.09 -12.85
C PHE A 165 -7.67 -9.78 -14.24
N ARG A 166 -6.35 -9.88 -14.41
CA ARG A 166 -5.73 -9.70 -15.73
C ARG A 166 -6.12 -10.82 -16.70
N GLY A 167 -6.19 -12.06 -16.22
CA GLY A 167 -6.60 -13.23 -17.02
C GLY A 167 -8.05 -13.15 -17.47
N LEU A 168 -8.94 -12.61 -16.62
CA LEU A 168 -10.35 -12.39 -16.97
C LEU A 168 -10.51 -11.54 -18.23
N GLY A 169 -9.64 -10.57 -18.50
CA GLY A 169 -9.69 -9.79 -19.74
C GLY A 169 -9.59 -10.65 -20.99
N ARG A 170 -8.75 -11.69 -20.98
CA ARG A 170 -8.59 -12.63 -22.08
C ARG A 170 -9.76 -13.62 -22.13
N ALA A 171 -10.20 -14.11 -20.97
CA ALA A 171 -11.34 -15.03 -20.85
C ALA A 171 -12.69 -14.39 -21.25
N ALA A 172 -12.81 -13.07 -21.14
CA ALA A 172 -13.95 -12.30 -21.60
C ALA A 172 -14.01 -12.15 -23.13
N GLU A 173 -12.86 -12.29 -23.80
CA GLU A 173 -12.75 -12.26 -25.27
C GLU A 173 -12.90 -13.65 -25.87
N SER A 174 -12.33 -14.68 -25.23
CA SER A 174 -12.38 -16.07 -25.71
C SER A 174 -12.25 -17.08 -24.57
N ASP A 175 -13.14 -18.07 -24.57
CA ASP A 175 -13.17 -19.18 -23.60
C ASP A 175 -11.90 -20.04 -23.64
N GLN A 176 -11.13 -19.98 -24.73
CA GLN A 176 -9.83 -20.65 -24.84
C GLN A 176 -8.83 -20.17 -23.77
N ALA A 177 -8.98 -18.93 -23.28
CA ALA A 177 -8.13 -18.38 -22.24
C ALA A 177 -8.43 -18.93 -20.84
N ASP A 178 -9.55 -19.66 -20.65
CA ASP A 178 -9.88 -20.25 -19.35
C ASP A 178 -8.85 -21.28 -18.89
N ALA A 179 -8.22 -22.01 -19.81
CA ALA A 179 -7.21 -23.00 -19.47
C ALA A 179 -6.08 -22.40 -18.62
N SER A 180 -5.58 -21.22 -19.00
CA SER A 180 -4.53 -20.52 -18.26
C SER A 180 -5.04 -19.92 -16.95
N LEU A 181 -6.31 -19.51 -16.89
CA LEU A 181 -6.89 -18.90 -15.71
C LEU A 181 -7.16 -19.93 -14.61
N ARG A 182 -7.60 -21.14 -14.98
CA ARG A 182 -7.78 -22.28 -14.06
C ARG A 182 -6.50 -22.66 -13.32
N LEU A 183 -5.33 -22.53 -13.98
CA LEU A 183 -4.03 -22.81 -13.38
C LEU A 183 -3.64 -21.87 -12.24
N LEU A 184 -4.38 -20.77 -12.04
CA LEU A 184 -4.17 -19.88 -10.91
C LEU A 184 -4.85 -20.40 -9.62
N PHE A 185 -5.77 -21.36 -9.72
CA PHE A 185 -6.52 -21.89 -8.60
C PHE A 185 -5.93 -23.24 -8.16
N ASP A 186 -5.83 -23.48 -6.84
CA ASP A 186 -5.41 -24.77 -6.28
C ASP A 186 -6.28 -25.93 -6.84
N ASP A 187 -7.61 -25.73 -6.90
CA ASP A 187 -8.55 -26.56 -7.67
C ASP A 187 -8.94 -25.85 -8.98
N PRO A 188 -8.47 -26.33 -10.14
CA PRO A 188 -8.80 -25.78 -11.46
C PRO A 188 -10.30 -25.66 -11.76
N THR A 189 -11.13 -26.55 -11.19
CA THR A 189 -12.57 -26.58 -11.48
C THR A 189 -13.36 -25.55 -10.67
N ALA A 190 -12.76 -24.99 -9.62
CA ALA A 190 -13.40 -24.01 -8.75
C ALA A 190 -13.75 -22.70 -9.47
N TYR A 191 -13.20 -22.46 -10.66
CA TYR A 191 -13.49 -21.29 -11.49
C TYR A 191 -14.74 -21.50 -12.39
N ASP A 192 -15.05 -22.73 -12.81
CA ASP A 192 -15.91 -23.00 -13.97
C ASP A 192 -17.36 -22.55 -13.80
N ASP A 193 -17.97 -22.88 -12.66
CA ASP A 193 -19.34 -22.46 -12.34
C ASP A 193 -19.47 -20.92 -12.27
N TRP A 194 -18.47 -20.27 -11.67
CA TRP A 194 -18.45 -18.82 -11.59
C TRP A 194 -18.30 -18.19 -12.98
N ALA A 195 -17.43 -18.76 -13.83
CA ALA A 195 -17.18 -18.29 -15.17
C ALA A 195 -18.43 -18.35 -16.05
N ALA A 196 -19.23 -19.42 -15.94
CA ALA A 196 -20.49 -19.57 -16.65
C ALA A 196 -21.49 -18.46 -16.27
N ARG A 197 -21.68 -18.20 -14.98
CA ARG A 197 -22.57 -17.12 -14.50
C ARG A 197 -22.05 -15.74 -14.89
N TRP A 198 -20.74 -15.52 -14.79
CA TRP A 198 -20.11 -14.28 -15.19
C TRP A 198 -20.30 -14.01 -16.69
N ARG A 199 -20.10 -15.00 -17.56
CA ARG A 199 -20.34 -14.86 -19.00
C ARG A 199 -21.81 -14.62 -19.34
N ALA A 200 -22.74 -15.28 -18.64
CA ALA A 200 -24.16 -15.00 -18.78
C ALA A 200 -24.47 -13.52 -18.45
N ARG A 201 -23.82 -12.97 -17.41
CA ARG A 201 -23.91 -11.55 -17.08
C ARG A 201 -23.23 -10.67 -18.15
N LEU A 202 -22.05 -11.04 -18.67
CA LEU A 202 -21.38 -10.30 -19.73
C LEU A 202 -22.21 -10.21 -21.02
N ALA A 203 -22.99 -11.25 -21.35
CA ALA A 203 -23.84 -11.27 -22.53
C ALA A 203 -24.98 -10.24 -22.50
N THR A 204 -25.26 -9.66 -21.33
CA THR A 204 -26.22 -8.55 -21.16
C THR A 204 -25.59 -7.16 -21.31
N GLU A 205 -24.25 -7.09 -21.42
CA GLU A 205 -23.53 -5.83 -21.58
C GLU A 205 -23.45 -5.42 -23.06
N PRO A 206 -23.53 -4.13 -23.37
CA PRO A 206 -23.53 -3.64 -24.75
C PRO A 206 -22.17 -3.70 -25.44
N ARG A 207 -21.09 -4.01 -24.72
CA ARG A 207 -19.72 -4.02 -25.28
C ARG A 207 -19.43 -5.32 -26.02
N GLU A 208 -18.75 -5.18 -27.14
CA GLU A 208 -18.19 -6.32 -27.86
C GLU A 208 -17.00 -6.94 -27.08
N PRO A 209 -16.71 -8.25 -27.27
CA PRO A 209 -15.66 -8.96 -26.53
C PRO A 209 -14.28 -8.28 -26.56
N GLY A 210 -13.83 -7.80 -27.73
CA GLY A 210 -12.53 -7.14 -27.88
C GLY A 210 -12.47 -5.78 -27.17
N GLU A 211 -13.52 -4.96 -27.27
CA GLU A 211 -13.61 -3.68 -26.56
C GLU A 211 -13.68 -3.88 -25.04
N ARG A 212 -14.40 -4.92 -24.61
CA ARG A 212 -14.47 -5.32 -23.20
C ARG A 212 -13.09 -5.69 -22.67
N ARG A 213 -12.32 -6.49 -23.42
CA ARG A 213 -10.93 -6.83 -23.07
C ARG A 213 -10.06 -5.58 -22.92
N VAL A 214 -10.11 -4.65 -23.87
CA VAL A 214 -9.33 -3.39 -23.80
C VAL A 214 -9.70 -2.58 -22.55
N ALA A 215 -11.00 -2.49 -22.23
CA ALA A 215 -11.46 -1.79 -21.04
C ALA A 215 -11.06 -2.47 -19.73
N MET A 216 -11.04 -3.80 -19.69
CA MET A 216 -10.56 -4.55 -18.53
C MET A 216 -9.04 -4.41 -18.37
N ASP A 217 -8.28 -4.50 -19.45
CA ASP A 217 -6.82 -4.37 -19.44
C ASP A 217 -6.35 -2.98 -18.97
N SER A 218 -7.16 -1.93 -19.14
CA SER A 218 -6.84 -0.57 -18.68
C SER A 218 -7.02 -0.35 -17.17
N VAL A 219 -7.78 -1.23 -16.50
CA VAL A 219 -8.01 -1.18 -15.03
C VAL A 219 -7.38 -2.36 -14.29
N ASN A 220 -6.98 -3.42 -15.01
CA ASN A 220 -6.32 -4.60 -14.48
C ASN A 220 -4.84 -4.59 -14.86
N PRO A 221 -3.94 -4.25 -13.91
CA PRO A 221 -2.52 -4.17 -14.21
C PRO A 221 -1.97 -5.56 -14.57
N ALA A 222 -1.09 -5.59 -15.56
CA ALA A 222 -0.28 -6.76 -15.88
C ALA A 222 0.88 -6.92 -14.88
N ILE A 223 1.38 -5.82 -14.32
CA ILE A 223 2.56 -5.80 -13.44
C ILE A 223 2.24 -5.01 -12.16
N ILE A 224 2.64 -5.57 -11.02
CA ILE A 224 2.61 -4.91 -9.70
C ILE A 224 3.98 -5.04 -9.03
N PRO A 225 4.34 -4.16 -8.08
CA PRO A 225 5.59 -4.25 -7.34
C PRO A 225 5.52 -5.42 -6.34
N ARG A 226 5.60 -6.66 -6.85
CA ARG A 226 5.57 -7.86 -6.01
C ARG A 226 6.75 -7.82 -5.06
N ASN A 227 6.51 -8.17 -3.81
CA ASN A 227 7.49 -8.02 -2.74
C ASN A 227 8.85 -8.65 -3.05
N HIS A 228 8.89 -9.89 -3.54
CA HIS A 228 10.17 -10.54 -3.89
C HIS A 228 10.97 -9.74 -4.93
N ARG A 229 10.32 -9.11 -5.91
CA ARG A 229 10.99 -8.26 -6.91
C ARG A 229 11.51 -6.95 -6.30
N VAL A 230 10.78 -6.41 -5.33
CA VAL A 230 11.24 -5.24 -4.56
C VAL A 230 12.46 -5.61 -3.71
N GLU A 231 12.45 -6.77 -3.05
CA GLU A 231 13.59 -7.26 -2.27
C GLU A 231 14.82 -7.53 -3.14
N ASP A 232 14.65 -8.18 -4.30
CA ASP A 232 15.75 -8.41 -5.24
C ASP A 232 16.39 -7.07 -5.66
N ALA A 233 15.57 -6.06 -5.95
CA ALA A 233 16.03 -4.73 -6.29
C ALA A 233 16.74 -4.02 -5.13
N LEU A 234 16.23 -4.17 -3.90
CA LEU A 234 16.86 -3.60 -2.71
C LEU A 234 18.20 -4.28 -2.39
N ALA A 235 18.27 -5.61 -2.49
CA ALA A 235 19.48 -6.38 -2.24
C ALA A 235 20.60 -6.01 -3.23
N ALA A 236 20.27 -5.88 -4.52
CA ALA A 236 21.21 -5.41 -5.54
C ALA A 236 21.68 -3.97 -5.27
N ALA A 237 20.76 -3.08 -4.92
CA ALA A 237 21.09 -1.68 -4.61
C ALA A 237 22.04 -1.54 -3.41
N LEU A 238 21.88 -2.39 -2.38
CA LEU A 238 22.80 -2.44 -1.23
C LEU A 238 24.21 -2.93 -1.62
N ALA A 239 24.31 -3.76 -2.67
CA ALA A 239 25.58 -4.17 -3.25
C ALA A 239 26.15 -3.13 -4.27
N GLY A 240 25.45 -2.01 -4.48
CA GLY A 240 25.87 -0.94 -5.38
C GLY A 240 25.35 -1.07 -6.82
N ASP A 241 24.49 -2.05 -7.11
CA ASP A 241 23.87 -2.24 -8.42
C ASP A 241 22.42 -1.73 -8.44
N LEU A 242 22.17 -0.64 -9.16
CA LEU A 242 20.83 -0.06 -9.31
C LEU A 242 20.05 -0.59 -10.51
N ALA A 243 20.65 -1.41 -11.39
CA ALA A 243 19.99 -1.86 -12.61
C ALA A 243 18.67 -2.62 -12.35
N PRO A 244 18.54 -3.49 -11.33
CA PRO A 244 17.26 -4.16 -11.03
C PRO A 244 16.17 -3.18 -10.55
N PHE A 245 16.54 -2.13 -9.81
CA PHE A 245 15.62 -1.08 -9.39
C PHE A 245 15.14 -0.26 -10.60
N GLU A 246 16.05 0.16 -11.47
CA GLU A 246 15.73 0.93 -12.68
C GLU A 246 14.80 0.14 -13.60
N ARG A 247 15.09 -1.15 -13.82
CA ARG A 247 14.26 -2.06 -14.61
C ARG A 247 12.87 -2.27 -13.99
N LEU A 248 12.78 -2.43 -12.66
CA LEU A 248 11.49 -2.54 -11.97
C LEU A 248 10.69 -1.24 -12.08
N ASN A 249 11.34 -0.09 -11.91
CA ASN A 249 10.70 1.22 -12.03
C ASN A 249 10.20 1.45 -13.48
N GLU A 250 10.99 1.05 -14.48
CA GLU A 250 10.57 1.07 -15.87
C GLU A 250 9.35 0.17 -16.10
N ALA A 251 9.35 -1.06 -15.56
CA ALA A 251 8.23 -1.99 -15.62
C ALA A 251 6.93 -1.36 -15.11
N LEU A 252 7.02 -0.69 -13.95
CA LEU A 252 5.90 -0.08 -13.23
C LEU A 252 5.42 1.26 -13.80
N ALA A 253 6.16 1.87 -14.72
CA ALA A 253 5.75 3.11 -15.38
C ALA A 253 4.50 2.91 -16.25
N LYS A 254 4.29 1.70 -16.77
CA LYS A 254 3.17 1.31 -17.64
C LYS A 254 2.59 -0.04 -17.17
N PRO A 255 2.01 -0.10 -15.95
CA PRO A 255 1.69 -1.38 -15.31
C PRO A 255 0.51 -2.10 -15.96
N PHE A 256 -0.31 -1.39 -16.73
CA PHE A 256 -1.47 -1.92 -17.47
C PHE A 256 -1.11 -2.43 -18.87
N GLU A 257 0.08 -2.08 -19.38
CA GLU A 257 0.55 -2.52 -20.69
C GLU A 257 1.18 -3.91 -20.58
N GLY A 258 0.71 -4.87 -21.38
CA GLY A 258 1.29 -6.21 -21.48
C GLY A 258 2.60 -6.21 -22.26
N ARG A 259 3.66 -5.61 -21.71
CA ARG A 259 4.94 -5.45 -22.41
C ARG A 259 5.77 -6.75 -22.39
N PRO A 260 6.17 -7.29 -23.55
CA PRO A 260 6.95 -8.54 -23.64
C PRO A 260 8.28 -8.49 -22.87
N ASP A 261 8.93 -7.34 -22.86
CA ASP A 261 10.24 -7.13 -22.21
C ASP A 261 10.20 -7.35 -20.69
N PHE A 262 9.01 -7.38 -20.08
CA PHE A 262 8.78 -7.48 -18.64
C PHE A 262 7.91 -8.68 -18.25
N VAL A 263 7.88 -9.73 -19.09
CA VAL A 263 7.10 -10.95 -18.85
C VAL A 263 7.43 -11.61 -17.50
N ASP A 264 8.67 -11.46 -17.04
CA ASP A 264 9.12 -12.01 -15.76
C ASP A 264 8.43 -11.32 -14.56
N TYR A 265 8.12 -10.03 -14.66
CA TYR A 265 7.36 -9.30 -13.64
C TYR A 265 5.85 -9.56 -13.69
N ALA A 266 5.34 -10.09 -14.80
CA ALA A 266 3.95 -10.50 -14.98
C ALA A 266 3.71 -11.98 -14.62
N SER A 267 4.70 -12.65 -14.01
CA SER A 267 4.61 -14.05 -13.61
C SER A 267 4.22 -14.21 -12.14
N LEU A 268 3.76 -15.42 -11.78
CA LEU A 268 3.56 -15.80 -10.38
C LEU A 268 4.88 -15.67 -9.60
N PRO A 269 4.81 -15.30 -8.31
CA PRO A 269 5.99 -15.41 -7.46
C PRO A 269 6.48 -16.87 -7.40
N PRO A 270 7.77 -17.11 -7.17
CA PRO A 270 8.24 -18.44 -6.81
C PRO A 270 7.47 -18.95 -5.58
N ALA A 271 7.35 -20.28 -5.44
CA ALA A 271 6.62 -20.92 -4.35
C ALA A 271 6.97 -20.25 -3.01
N ARG A 272 5.93 -19.80 -2.27
CA ARG A 272 6.09 -18.94 -1.10
C ARG A 272 7.12 -19.51 -0.14
N ASP A 273 8.15 -18.72 0.16
CA ASP A 273 8.85 -18.88 1.42
C ASP A 273 7.90 -18.43 2.54
N ALA A 274 7.47 -19.36 3.39
CA ALA A 274 6.45 -19.13 4.42
C ALA A 274 6.87 -18.06 5.45
N ALA A 275 8.12 -17.59 5.40
CA ALA A 275 8.69 -16.60 6.28
C ALA A 275 8.54 -15.14 5.83
N TYR A 276 8.05 -14.86 4.61
CA TYR A 276 8.00 -13.48 4.11
C TYR A 276 6.88 -12.68 4.78
N ARG A 277 7.27 -11.77 5.69
CA ARG A 277 6.39 -10.83 6.37
C ARG A 277 6.60 -9.43 5.84
N THR A 278 5.60 -8.90 5.13
CA THR A 278 5.52 -7.46 4.87
C THR A 278 5.16 -6.73 6.16
N PHE A 279 6.03 -5.85 6.62
CA PHE A 279 5.63 -4.80 7.56
C PHE A 279 5.08 -3.61 6.78
N CYS A 280 3.94 -3.82 6.11
CA CYS A 280 3.08 -2.71 5.71
C CYS A 280 2.20 -2.37 6.92
N GLY A 281 2.81 -1.76 7.95
CA GLY A 281 2.10 -1.21 9.11
C GLY A 281 1.43 -2.24 10.03
N THR A 282 2.20 -2.72 11.02
CA THR A 282 1.69 -3.08 12.35
C THR A 282 2.47 -2.31 13.39
#